data_AF-A0A7V6DPV0-F1
#
_entry.id   AF-A0A7V6DPV0-F1
#
_cell.length_a   1.000
_cell.length_b   1.000
_cell.length_c   1.000
_cell.angle_alpha   90.00
_cell.angle_beta   90.00
_cell.angle_gamma   90.00
#
_symmetry.space_group_name_H-M   'P 1'
#
loop_
_entity.id
_entity.type
_entity.pdbx_description
1 polymer ?
#
loop_
_entity_poly.entity_id
_entity_poly.type
_entity_poly.pdbx_seq_one_letter_code
_entity_poly.pdbx_strand_id
1 'polypeptide(L)'
;MAQIERAPGGFTVDGLELRRGKCGCSGMGGDCCYTYSKVKKEGNTLIYEGKATAPSTTDNYLWGYRVRKGEVVVEVTMEDTRDNKDFFSGVYPPPLSAFKERGWQVEEEYEKPLKG
;
A
#
# COMPACT_ATOMS: atom_id res chain seq x y z
N MET A 1 -5.91 22.59 3.62
CA MET A 1 -5.32 21.65 4.59
C MET A 1 -5.61 20.24 4.10
N ALA A 2 -4.68 19.30 4.21
CA ALA A 2 -4.96 17.91 3.82
C ALA A 2 -6.02 17.31 4.75
N GLN A 3 -6.94 16.52 4.20
CA GLN A 3 -7.99 15.85 4.94
C GLN A 3 -8.18 14.43 4.40
N ILE A 4 -8.42 13.48 5.31
CA ILE A 4 -8.71 12.09 4.95
C ILE A 4 -10.22 11.94 4.77
N GLU A 5 -10.64 11.58 3.56
CA GLU A 5 -12.03 11.37 3.18
C GLU A 5 -12.30 9.90 2.86
N ARG A 6 -13.54 9.44 3.07
CA ARG A 6 -13.94 8.08 2.71
C ARG A 6 -14.09 7.96 1.19
N ALA A 7 -13.56 6.89 0.62
CA ALA A 7 -13.73 6.54 -0.78
C ALA A 7 -14.22 5.08 -0.92
N PRO A 8 -14.84 4.68 -2.04
CA PRO A 8 -15.21 3.29 -2.27
C PRO A 8 -14.00 2.36 -2.11
N GLY A 9 -14.09 1.46 -1.14
CA GLY A 9 -13.00 0.51 -0.85
C GLY A 9 -11.81 1.11 -0.10
N GLY A 10 -11.87 2.33 0.42
CA GLY A 10 -10.75 2.88 1.20
C GLY A 10 -10.90 4.34 1.57
N PHE A 11 -9.82 5.10 1.39
CA PHE A 11 -9.78 6.52 1.70
C PHE A 11 -9.10 7.29 0.57
N THR A 12 -9.42 8.57 0.45
CA THR A 12 -8.70 9.51 -0.39
C THR A 12 -8.09 10.60 0.46
N VAL A 13 -6.93 11.09 0.06
CA VAL A 13 -6.24 12.21 0.69
C VAL A 13 -5.57 13.03 -0.40
N ASP A 14 -5.94 14.30 -0.52
CA ASP A 14 -5.36 15.21 -1.55
C ASP A 14 -5.51 14.67 -2.99
N GLY A 15 -6.64 14.00 -3.25
CA GLY A 15 -6.94 13.34 -4.53
C GLY A 15 -6.19 12.02 -4.76
N LEU A 16 -5.41 11.54 -3.79
CA LEU A 16 -4.73 10.25 -3.85
C LEU A 16 -5.55 9.18 -3.15
N GLU A 17 -5.93 8.13 -3.88
CA GLU A 17 -6.74 7.04 -3.35
C GLU A 17 -5.87 5.91 -2.82
N LEU A 18 -6.18 5.47 -1.60
CA LEU A 18 -5.63 4.25 -1.01
C LEU A 18 -6.78 3.27 -0.80
N ARG A 19 -6.74 2.15 -1.51
CA ARG A 19 -7.84 1.19 -1.58
C ARG A 19 -7.42 -0.17 -1.03
N ARG A 20 -8.38 -0.84 -0.40
CA ARG A 20 -8.28 -2.25 0.00
C ARG A 20 -8.61 -3.16 -1.17
N GLY A 21 -7.97 -4.32 -1.21
CA GLY A 21 -8.16 -5.32 -2.26
C GLY A 21 -7.77 -6.69 -1.74
N LYS A 22 -8.49 -7.72 -2.16
CA LYS A 22 -8.16 -9.12 -1.88
C LYS A 22 -8.84 -10.01 -2.91
N CYS A 23 -8.21 -11.15 -3.23
CA CYS A 23 -8.80 -12.17 -4.08
C CYS A 23 -10.13 -12.65 -3.48
N GLY A 24 -11.19 -12.73 -4.29
CA GLY A 24 -12.48 -13.29 -3.87
C GLY A 24 -12.43 -14.82 -3.78
N CYS A 25 -13.21 -15.41 -2.87
CA CYS A 25 -13.24 -16.86 -2.64
C CYS A 25 -13.85 -17.71 -3.79
N SER A 26 -14.07 -17.13 -4.97
CA SER A 26 -14.59 -17.82 -6.16
C SER A 26 -13.50 -18.37 -7.10
N GLY A 27 -12.22 -18.12 -6.83
CA GLY A 27 -11.09 -18.68 -7.58
C GLY A 27 -10.62 -20.03 -7.02
N MET A 28 -10.10 -20.91 -7.89
CA MET A 28 -9.66 -22.29 -7.62
C MET A 28 -8.41 -22.42 -6.70
N GLY A 29 -8.27 -21.58 -5.67
CA GLY A 29 -7.05 -21.49 -4.86
C GLY A 29 -5.84 -20.96 -5.64
N GLY A 30 -4.78 -20.55 -4.94
CA GLY A 30 -3.54 -20.08 -5.55
C GLY A 30 -2.91 -18.88 -4.85
N ASP A 31 -1.86 -18.34 -5.46
CA ASP A 31 -1.07 -17.21 -4.92
C ASP A 31 -1.89 -15.94 -4.66
N CYS A 32 -2.98 -15.75 -5.40
CA CYS A 32 -3.88 -14.61 -5.24
C CYS A 32 -4.40 -14.48 -3.79
N CYS A 33 -4.65 -15.61 -3.12
CA CYS A 33 -5.18 -15.66 -1.75
C CYS A 33 -4.20 -15.10 -0.71
N TYR A 34 -2.90 -15.12 -1.01
CA TYR A 34 -1.84 -14.62 -0.14
C TYR A 34 -1.58 -13.13 -0.32
N THR A 35 -2.14 -12.53 -1.38
CA THR A 35 -1.99 -11.12 -1.67
C THR A 35 -3.18 -10.29 -1.22
N TYR A 36 -2.91 -9.06 -0.80
CA TYR A 36 -3.93 -8.12 -0.37
C TYR A 36 -3.41 -6.69 -0.36
N SER A 37 -4.33 -5.74 -0.27
CA SER A 37 -4.09 -4.41 0.28
C SER A 37 -5.13 -4.11 1.35
N LYS A 38 -4.68 -3.49 2.44
CA LYS A 38 -5.50 -3.03 3.56
C LYS A 38 -5.25 -1.55 3.73
N VAL A 39 -6.29 -0.85 4.13
CA VAL A 39 -6.18 0.56 4.48
C VAL A 39 -7.00 0.80 5.75
N LYS A 40 -6.42 1.53 6.69
CA LYS A 40 -7.05 1.89 7.97
C LYS A 40 -6.77 3.36 8.27
N LYS A 41 -7.68 3.98 9.01
CA LYS A 41 -7.54 5.36 9.50
C LYS A 41 -7.50 5.33 11.03
N GLU A 42 -6.47 5.91 11.61
CA GLU A 42 -6.27 6.08 13.04
C GLU A 42 -6.07 7.58 13.33
N GLY A 43 -7.13 8.27 13.75
CA GLY A 43 -7.10 9.73 13.91
C GLY A 43 -6.79 10.43 12.59
N ASN A 44 -5.66 11.15 12.54
CA ASN A 44 -5.14 11.83 11.35
C ASN A 44 -4.10 11.00 10.59
N THR A 45 -3.89 9.74 10.97
CA THR A 45 -2.96 8.83 10.26
C THR A 45 -3.75 7.89 9.37
N LEU A 46 -3.37 7.83 8.10
CA LEU A 46 -3.80 6.82 7.15
C LEU A 46 -2.71 5.77 6.99
N ILE A 47 -3.03 4.52 7.28
CA ILE A 47 -2.07 3.41 7.23
C ILE A 47 -2.49 2.47 6.12
N TYR A 48 -1.59 2.22 5.19
CA TYR A 48 -1.74 1.28 4.09
C TYR A 48 -0.74 0.14 4.26
N GLU A 49 -1.25 -1.08 4.14
CA GLU A 49 -0.47 -2.31 4.20
C GLU A 49 -0.80 -3.16 2.98
N GLY A 50 0.19 -3.40 2.12
CA GLY A 50 0.04 -4.28 0.97
C GLY A 50 0.96 -5.49 1.06
N LYS A 51 0.50 -6.60 0.48
CA LYS A 51 1.29 -7.81 0.27
C LYS A 51 1.09 -8.32 -1.15
N ALA A 52 2.15 -8.27 -1.95
CA ALA A 52 2.26 -8.78 -3.32
C ALA A 52 3.22 -9.98 -3.42
N THR A 53 3.63 -10.54 -2.29
CA THR A 53 4.37 -11.80 -2.19
C THR A 53 3.41 -12.98 -1.99
N ALA A 54 3.79 -14.16 -2.46
CA ALA A 54 3.08 -15.41 -2.27
C ALA A 54 4.08 -16.57 -2.05
N PRO A 55 3.65 -17.80 -1.68
CA PRO A 55 4.56 -18.92 -1.50
C PRO A 55 5.44 -19.25 -2.73
N SER A 56 5.00 -18.87 -3.94
CA SER A 56 5.76 -19.03 -5.18
C SER A 56 6.85 -17.98 -5.42
N THR A 57 6.82 -16.86 -4.69
CA THR A 57 7.74 -15.73 -4.88
C THR A 57 9.04 -15.95 -4.09
N THR A 58 10.16 -15.58 -4.71
CA THR A 58 11.51 -15.82 -4.19
C THR A 58 12.32 -14.53 -4.04
N ASP A 59 12.14 -13.54 -4.93
CA ASP A 59 12.84 -12.26 -4.84
C ASP A 59 11.98 -11.22 -4.10
N ASN A 60 11.83 -11.41 -2.79
CA ASN A 60 10.94 -10.60 -1.95
C ASN A 60 11.66 -9.44 -1.28
N TYR A 61 10.98 -8.30 -1.18
CA TYR A 61 11.48 -7.10 -0.53
C TYR A 61 10.36 -6.32 0.16
N LEU A 62 10.72 -5.57 1.19
CA LEU A 62 9.83 -4.66 1.88
C LEU A 62 10.20 -3.23 1.48
N TRP A 63 9.23 -2.48 1.01
CA TRP A 63 9.39 -1.06 0.78
C TRP A 63 8.26 -0.28 1.45
N GLY A 64 8.52 0.98 1.71
CA GLY A 64 7.53 1.83 2.35
C GLY A 64 8.00 3.27 2.48
N TYR A 65 7.06 4.11 2.89
CA TYR A 65 7.33 5.51 3.16
C TYR A 65 6.35 6.06 4.18
N ARG A 66 6.78 7.14 4.82
CA ARG A 66 5.96 7.95 5.70
C ARG A 66 5.99 9.39 5.22
N VAL A 67 4.82 9.96 4.98
CA VAL A 67 4.67 11.35 4.55
C VAL A 67 3.71 12.12 5.43
N ARG A 68 3.96 13.42 5.61
CA ARG A 68 3.14 14.33 6.41
C ARG A 68 2.76 15.58 5.63
N LYS A 69 1.52 16.06 5.84
CA LYS A 69 1.06 17.38 5.41
C LYS A 69 0.16 17.99 6.47
N GLY A 70 0.72 18.92 7.25
CA GLY A 70 0.07 19.45 8.45
C GLY A 70 -0.07 18.35 9.52
N GLU A 71 -1.29 18.10 9.97
CA GLU A 71 -1.57 17.06 10.96
C GLU A 71 -1.79 15.68 10.35
N VAL A 72 -1.98 15.59 9.03
CA VAL A 72 -2.26 14.32 8.35
C VAL A 72 -0.96 13.59 8.05
N VAL A 73 -0.92 12.32 8.41
CA VAL A 73 0.19 11.39 8.15
C VAL A 73 -0.32 10.26 7.27
N VAL A 74 0.49 9.86 6.28
CA VAL A 74 0.25 8.65 5.50
C VAL A 74 1.45 7.72 5.67
N GLU A 75 1.18 6.51 6.13
CA GLU A 75 2.15 5.44 6.32
C GLU A 75 1.84 4.32 5.32
N VAL A 76 2.82 3.98 4.50
CA VAL A 76 2.71 2.95 3.47
C VAL A 76 3.78 1.91 3.71
N THR A 77 3.35 0.66 3.80
CA THR A 77 4.23 -0.52 3.85
C THR A 77 3.75 -1.53 2.82
N MET A 78 4.69 -2.06 2.04
CA MET A 78 4.44 -3.00 0.96
C MET A 78 5.45 -4.16 1.05
N GLU A 79 4.95 -5.37 1.29
CA GLU A 79 5.69 -6.60 1.05
C GLU A 79 5.56 -6.93 -0.44
N ASP A 80 6.60 -6.71 -1.21
CA ASP A 80 6.59 -6.85 -2.66
C ASP A 80 7.60 -7.90 -3.13
N THR A 81 7.52 -8.25 -4.41
CA THR A 81 8.45 -9.17 -5.06
C THR A 81 9.01 -8.54 -6.33
N ARG A 82 10.19 -8.95 -6.81
CA ARG A 82 10.65 -8.61 -8.17
C ARG A 82 10.17 -9.65 -9.21
N ASP A 83 9.61 -10.76 -8.75
CA ASP A 83 9.00 -11.79 -9.60
C ASP A 83 7.74 -11.29 -10.33
N ASN A 84 7.23 -12.10 -11.27
CA ASN A 84 5.96 -11.82 -11.95
C ASN A 84 4.79 -11.80 -10.94
N LYS A 85 3.83 -10.89 -11.12
CA LYS A 85 2.73 -10.58 -10.18
C LYS A 85 1.35 -10.75 -10.79
N ASP A 86 1.19 -11.65 -11.75
CA ASP A 86 -0.12 -11.95 -12.37
C ASP A 86 -1.20 -12.38 -11.34
N PHE A 87 -0.80 -12.69 -10.10
CA PHE A 87 -1.66 -13.07 -8.99
C PHE A 87 -2.00 -11.92 -8.01
N PHE A 88 -1.38 -10.73 -8.11
CA PHE A 88 -1.61 -9.66 -7.13
C PHE A 88 -3.06 -9.16 -7.17
N SER A 89 -3.78 -9.35 -6.06
CA SER A 89 -5.20 -9.01 -5.92
C SER A 89 -5.46 -7.81 -5.01
N GLY A 90 -4.41 -7.11 -4.58
CA GLY A 90 -4.51 -5.82 -3.89
C GLY A 90 -4.60 -4.66 -4.89
N VAL A 91 -4.62 -3.45 -4.35
CA VAL A 91 -4.49 -2.21 -5.14
C VAL A 91 -3.26 -1.48 -4.65
N TYR A 92 -2.25 -1.30 -5.51
CA TYR A 92 -1.02 -0.59 -5.15
C TYR A 92 -1.34 0.80 -4.58
N PRO A 93 -0.59 1.25 -3.57
CA PRO A 93 -0.75 2.61 -3.07
C PRO A 93 -0.22 3.60 -4.10
N PRO A 94 -0.56 4.89 -3.98
CA PRO A 94 0.07 5.94 -4.78
C PRO A 94 1.59 5.89 -4.65
N PRO A 95 2.36 6.26 -5.69
CA PRO A 95 3.80 6.36 -5.57
C PRO A 95 4.20 7.55 -4.69
N LEU A 96 5.36 7.48 -4.03
CA LEU A 96 5.88 8.57 -3.20
C LEU A 96 6.02 9.88 -3.99
N SER A 97 6.34 9.81 -5.29
CA SER A 97 6.40 10.98 -6.18
C SER A 97 5.09 11.77 -6.21
N ALA A 98 3.94 11.10 -6.20
CA ALA A 98 2.64 11.74 -6.23
C ALA A 98 2.37 12.57 -4.95
N PHE A 99 2.89 12.12 -3.80
CA PHE A 99 2.86 12.88 -2.55
C PHE A 99 3.83 14.07 -2.61
N LYS A 100 5.06 13.86 -3.09
CA LYS A 100 6.07 14.93 -3.27
C LYS A 100 5.54 16.06 -4.16
N GLU A 101 4.92 15.74 -5.29
CA GLU A 101 4.29 16.71 -6.23
C GLU A 101 3.18 17.54 -5.59
N ARG A 102 2.52 17.00 -4.55
CA ARG A 102 1.46 17.66 -3.79
C ARG A 102 1.99 18.41 -2.57
N GLY A 103 3.30 18.52 -2.40
CA GLY A 103 3.93 19.25 -1.29
C GLY A 103 3.84 18.54 0.06
N TRP A 104 3.78 17.20 0.05
CA TRP A 104 3.94 16.42 1.28
C TRP A 104 5.40 16.33 1.69
N GLN A 105 5.66 16.42 2.99
CA GLN A 105 6.98 16.21 3.56
C GLN A 105 7.24 14.72 3.71
N VAL A 106 8.38 14.24 3.20
CA VAL A 106 8.83 12.88 3.45
C VAL A 106 9.51 12.82 4.81
N GLU A 107 8.99 11.99 5.71
CA GLU A 107 9.61 11.70 7.01
C GLU A 107 10.48 10.46 6.93
N GLU A 108 10.07 9.47 6.13
CA GLU A 108 10.78 8.20 5.96
C GLU A 108 10.55 7.64 4.56
N GLU A 109 11.57 7.01 4.00
CA GLU A 109 11.56 6.26 2.74
C GLU A 109 12.54 5.10 2.89
N TYR A 110 12.09 3.87 2.62
CA TYR A 110 12.94 2.69 2.78
C TYR A 110 12.61 1.60 1.76
N GLU A 111 13.65 0.82 1.46
CA GLU A 111 13.58 -0.45 0.75
C GLU A 111 14.59 -1.41 1.40
N LYS A 112 14.18 -2.64 1.69
CA LYS A 112 15.06 -3.68 2.22
C LYS A 112 14.65 -5.07 1.74
N PRO A 113 15.59 -6.00 1.54
CA PRO A 113 15.26 -7.38 1.17
C PRO A 113 14.47 -8.07 2.30
N LEU A 114 13.48 -8.88 1.93
CA LEU A 114 12.79 -9.80 2.84
C LEU A 114 13.44 -11.17 2.67
N LYS A 115 14.27 -11.57 3.64
CA LYS A 115 14.77 -12.94 3.68
C LYS A 115 13.58 -13.86 3.99
N GLY A 116 13.26 -14.74 3.05
CA GLY A 116 12.24 -15.80 3.19
C GLY A 116 12.61 -16.83 4.24
#